data_AF-A0ABD1SRA9-F1
#
_entry.id   AF-A0ABD1SRA9-F1
#
_cell.length_a   1.000
_cell.length_b   1.000
_cell.length_c   1.000
_cell.angle_alpha   90.00
_cell.angle_beta   90.00
_cell.angle_gamma   90.00
#
_symmetry.space_group_name_H-M   'P 1'
#
loop_
_entity.id
_entity.type
_entity.pdbx_description
1 polymer ?
#
loop_
_entity_poly.entity_id
_entity_poly.type
_entity_poly.pdbx_seq_one_letter_code
_entity_poly.pdbx_strand_id
1 'polypeptide(L)'
;MASLAHKFKLWPLLMLSIVYVIPIHALNIGIHADGGQLSLNKECSRTCESKFCGVPPFLRYGKYCGILYTGCPGEQPCDLLDACCMKHDHCIQIKGNYLNKQCNLEFLNCVARFKKSGAPTFKGNTCKVDEVIQVINKVMHAAIVAGKIIVGSIKKSANQSTNLKEKERNWRRSESRNEMDKLAGNRAKSVSRLEIFNKGLANFHLRILNESLSLFSLELR
;
A
#
# COMPACT_ATOMS: atom_id res chain seq x y z
N MET A 1 27.24 31.99 -48.94
CA MET A 1 27.06 31.49 -47.56
C MET A 1 26.28 32.53 -46.78
N ALA A 2 24.98 32.32 -46.52
CA ALA A 2 24.18 33.15 -45.62
C ALA A 2 23.12 32.27 -44.95
N SER A 3 23.09 32.35 -43.63
CA SER A 3 22.50 31.41 -42.68
C SER A 3 20.98 31.52 -42.59
N LEU A 4 20.28 30.39 -42.72
CA LEU A 4 18.84 30.24 -42.58
C LEU A 4 18.54 29.60 -41.22
N ALA A 5 18.60 30.38 -40.14
CA ALA A 5 18.37 29.87 -38.78
C ALA A 5 17.73 30.91 -37.85
N HIS A 6 16.54 31.42 -38.18
CA HIS A 6 15.78 32.30 -37.28
C HIS A 6 14.27 32.13 -37.38
N LYS A 7 13.73 30.91 -37.19
CA LYS A 7 12.26 30.70 -37.00
C LYS A 7 11.89 29.60 -36.01
N PHE A 8 12.65 29.39 -34.94
CA PHE A 8 12.35 28.33 -33.97
C PHE A 8 12.53 28.75 -32.50
N LYS A 9 12.10 29.96 -32.13
CA LYS A 9 12.25 30.43 -30.73
C LYS A 9 11.06 31.14 -30.10
N LEU A 10 9.89 31.12 -30.73
CA LEU A 10 8.65 31.70 -30.17
C LEU A 10 7.47 30.72 -30.06
N TRP A 11 7.61 29.49 -30.57
CA TRP A 11 6.57 28.46 -30.46
C TRP A 11 6.37 27.88 -29.04
N PRO A 12 7.37 27.73 -28.15
CA PRO A 12 7.15 27.03 -26.89
C PRO A 12 6.40 27.89 -25.85
N LEU A 13 6.39 29.22 -26.03
CA LEU A 13 5.71 30.15 -25.10
C LEU A 13 4.19 30.25 -25.38
N LEU A 14 3.77 30.10 -26.64
CA LEU A 14 2.34 30.15 -27.00
C LEU A 14 1.58 28.86 -26.64
N MET A 15 2.27 27.72 -26.59
CA MET A 15 1.67 26.45 -26.17
C MET A 15 1.52 26.34 -24.65
N LEU A 16 2.31 27.08 -23.86
CA LEU A 16 2.21 27.07 -22.40
C LEU A 16 1.01 27.89 -21.89
N SER A 17 0.57 28.91 -22.63
CA SER A 17 -0.60 29.72 -22.28
C SER A 17 -1.94 29.02 -22.54
N ILE A 18 -2.02 28.09 -23.49
CA ILE A 18 -3.26 27.35 -23.80
C ILE A 18 -3.62 26.35 -22.69
N VAL A 19 -2.61 25.83 -21.96
CA VAL A 19 -2.84 24.88 -20.85
C VAL A 19 -3.38 25.57 -19.59
N TYR A 20 -3.22 26.89 -19.47
CA TYR A 20 -3.61 27.63 -18.25
C TYR A 20 -5.10 28.01 -18.20
N VAL A 21 -5.83 27.90 -19.32
CA VAL A 21 -7.22 28.39 -19.44
C VAL A 21 -8.24 27.27 -19.63
N ILE A 22 -7.84 26.00 -19.52
CA ILE A 22 -8.83 24.91 -19.49
C ILE A 22 -9.35 24.83 -18.06
N PRO A 23 -10.61 25.22 -17.78
CA PRO A 23 -11.17 24.91 -16.49
C PRO A 23 -11.22 23.38 -16.39
N ILE A 24 -10.46 22.83 -15.45
CA ILE A 24 -10.58 21.46 -14.97
C ILE A 24 -11.96 21.28 -14.34
N HIS A 25 -13.00 21.24 -15.18
CA HIS A 25 -14.24 20.56 -14.84
C HIS A 25 -13.89 19.09 -14.87
N ALA A 26 -13.32 18.66 -13.74
CA ALA A 26 -13.06 17.28 -13.45
C ALA A 26 -14.32 16.49 -13.81
N LEU A 27 -14.16 15.49 -14.68
CA LEU A 27 -15.17 14.46 -14.83
C LEU A 27 -15.18 13.69 -13.51
N ASN A 28 -15.99 14.16 -12.57
CA ASN A 28 -16.20 13.54 -11.28
C ASN A 28 -17.06 12.29 -11.51
N ILE A 29 -16.44 11.21 -11.99
CA ILE A 29 -17.04 9.88 -11.95
C ILE A 29 -16.97 9.47 -10.47
N GLY A 30 -17.97 9.90 -9.70
CA GLY A 30 -18.07 9.65 -8.27
C GLY A 30 -18.20 8.15 -8.00
N ILE A 31 -17.08 7.49 -7.73
CA ILE A 31 -17.07 6.27 -6.92
C ILE A 31 -16.67 6.71 -5.51
N HIS A 32 -17.65 7.27 -4.80
CA HIS A 32 -17.58 7.36 -3.35
C HIS A 32 -17.96 5.97 -2.81
N ALA A 33 -16.95 5.23 -2.38
CA ALA A 33 -17.14 4.04 -1.56
C ALA A 33 -17.44 4.50 -0.13
N ASP A 34 -18.69 4.90 0.12
CA ASP A 34 -19.20 5.04 1.47
C ASP A 34 -20.34 4.03 1.69
N GLY A 35 -20.36 3.43 2.86
CA GLY A 35 -21.20 2.29 3.20
C GLY A 35 -22.67 2.67 3.30
N GLY A 36 -23.38 2.63 2.17
CA GLY A 36 -24.84 2.79 2.15
C GLY A 36 -25.37 3.19 0.78
N GLN A 37 -26.09 2.27 0.13
CA GLN A 37 -27.02 2.52 -0.99
C GLN A 37 -26.61 3.59 -2.02
N LEU A 38 -25.57 3.31 -2.82
CA LEU A 38 -25.59 3.79 -4.21
C LEU A 38 -26.62 2.95 -4.97
N SER A 39 -27.88 3.39 -4.97
CA SER A 39 -28.83 3.00 -6.02
C SER A 39 -28.43 3.74 -7.31
N LEU A 40 -27.25 3.42 -7.84
CA LEU A 40 -27.13 3.24 -9.28
C LEU A 40 -28.26 2.26 -9.58
N ASN A 41 -29.26 2.68 -10.35
CA ASN A 41 -30.08 1.70 -11.04
C ASN A 41 -29.10 0.95 -11.93
N LYS A 42 -28.42 -0.06 -11.38
CA LYS A 42 -27.50 -0.94 -12.08
C LYS A 42 -28.39 -1.61 -13.08
N GLU A 43 -28.31 -1.12 -14.31
CA GLU A 43 -28.90 -1.75 -15.46
C GLU A 43 -28.27 -3.13 -15.53
N CYS A 44 -28.95 -4.10 -14.92
CA CYS A 44 -28.58 -5.49 -14.89
C CYS A 44 -29.19 -6.15 -16.13
N SER A 45 -28.51 -7.14 -16.67
CA SER A 45 -28.95 -7.79 -17.89
C SER A 45 -29.96 -8.88 -17.62
N ARG A 46 -31.00 -8.93 -18.46
CA ARG A 46 -31.92 -10.07 -18.59
C ARG A 46 -31.77 -10.76 -19.96
N THR A 47 -30.86 -10.28 -20.81
CA THR A 47 -30.71 -10.69 -22.20
C THR A 47 -29.34 -11.29 -22.44
N CYS A 48 -29.29 -12.34 -23.26
CA CYS A 48 -28.03 -12.95 -23.68
C CYS A 48 -27.38 -12.11 -24.78
N GLU A 49 -26.42 -11.27 -24.39
CA GLU A 49 -25.72 -10.37 -25.30
C GLU A 49 -24.53 -11.07 -25.98
N SER A 50 -24.19 -10.63 -27.19
CA SER A 50 -22.96 -11.06 -27.90
C SER A 50 -22.35 -9.88 -28.65
N LYS A 51 -22.03 -8.82 -27.91
CA LYS A 51 -21.55 -7.53 -28.46
C LYS A 51 -20.09 -7.29 -28.10
N PHE A 52 -19.36 -6.67 -29.02
CA PHE A 52 -17.97 -6.25 -28.84
C PHE A 52 -17.02 -7.39 -28.40
N CYS A 53 -17.17 -8.58 -29.00
CA CYS A 53 -16.52 -9.84 -28.61
C CYS A 53 -14.98 -9.76 -28.48
N GLY A 54 -14.32 -8.94 -29.30
CA GLY A 54 -12.87 -8.75 -29.31
C GLY A 54 -12.37 -7.52 -28.55
N VAL A 55 -13.27 -6.73 -27.95
CA VAL A 55 -12.94 -5.41 -27.39
C VAL A 55 -13.18 -5.42 -25.87
N PRO A 56 -12.17 -5.77 -25.05
CA PRO A 56 -12.37 -6.03 -23.63
C PRO A 56 -13.09 -4.94 -22.83
N PRO A 57 -12.86 -3.62 -23.06
CA PRO A 57 -13.60 -2.57 -22.35
C PRO A 57 -15.11 -2.56 -22.60
N PHE A 58 -15.57 -3.08 -23.74
CA PHE A 58 -16.97 -3.01 -24.17
C PHE A 58 -17.63 -4.39 -24.32
N LEU A 59 -16.86 -5.47 -24.13
CA LEU A 59 -17.32 -6.84 -24.26
C LEU A 59 -18.56 -7.07 -23.38
N ARG A 60 -19.64 -7.52 -24.01
CA ARG A 60 -20.85 -8.02 -23.36
C ARG A 60 -21.20 -9.38 -23.94
N TYR A 61 -20.97 -10.42 -23.16
CA TYR A 61 -21.25 -11.80 -23.52
C TYR A 61 -22.19 -12.41 -22.48
N GLY A 62 -23.27 -13.04 -22.95
CA GLY A 62 -24.32 -13.53 -22.07
C GLY A 62 -24.91 -12.41 -21.21
N LYS A 63 -25.25 -12.72 -19.97
CA LYS A 63 -25.77 -11.76 -19.00
C LYS A 63 -24.70 -11.23 -18.03
N TYR A 64 -23.58 -11.93 -17.88
CA TYR A 64 -22.63 -11.71 -16.80
C TYR A 64 -21.20 -11.43 -17.25
N CYS A 65 -20.81 -11.74 -18.48
CA CYS A 65 -19.44 -11.46 -18.92
C CYS A 65 -19.30 -10.03 -19.45
N GLY A 66 -18.72 -9.14 -18.66
CA GLY A 66 -18.35 -7.79 -19.08
C GLY A 66 -17.83 -6.93 -17.92
N ILE A 67 -17.17 -5.82 -18.23
CA ILE A 67 -16.72 -4.87 -17.20
C ILE A 67 -17.92 -4.04 -16.74
N LEU A 68 -18.17 -4.00 -15.43
CA LEU A 68 -19.31 -3.29 -14.82
C LEU A 68 -20.66 -3.69 -15.44
N TYR A 69 -20.75 -4.93 -15.92
CA TYR A 69 -21.93 -5.51 -16.56
C TYR A 69 -22.22 -6.84 -15.87
N THR A 70 -23.46 -7.05 -15.44
CA THR A 70 -23.86 -8.25 -14.70
C THR A 70 -25.35 -8.54 -14.90
N GLY A 71 -25.78 -9.78 -14.65
CA GLY A 71 -27.17 -10.18 -14.81
C GLY A 71 -28.04 -9.78 -13.61
N CYS A 72 -29.34 -9.67 -13.84
CA CYS A 72 -30.27 -9.34 -12.76
C CYS A 72 -30.41 -10.47 -11.74
N PRO A 73 -30.82 -10.17 -10.49
CA PRO A 73 -31.14 -11.19 -9.49
C PRO A 73 -32.16 -12.20 -10.03
N GLY A 74 -31.85 -13.49 -9.87
CA GLY A 74 -32.70 -14.60 -10.33
C GLY A 74 -32.54 -14.98 -11.80
N GLU A 75 -31.80 -14.21 -12.61
CA GLU A 75 -31.51 -14.60 -13.98
C GLU A 75 -30.56 -15.79 -14.02
N GLN A 76 -30.84 -16.73 -14.92
CA GLN A 76 -29.91 -17.83 -15.20
C GLN A 76 -28.87 -17.40 -16.24
N PRO A 77 -27.63 -17.92 -16.15
CA PRO A 77 -26.60 -17.68 -17.16
C PRO A 77 -27.01 -18.30 -18.50
N CYS A 78 -26.58 -17.67 -19.59
CA CYS A 78 -26.93 -18.07 -20.94
C CYS A 78 -26.25 -19.38 -21.37
N ASP A 79 -25.02 -19.60 -20.93
CA ASP A 79 -24.27 -20.84 -21.14
C ASP A 79 -23.27 -21.08 -19.99
N LEU A 80 -22.43 -22.11 -20.11
CA LEU A 80 -21.45 -22.45 -19.08
C LEU A 80 -20.30 -21.41 -18.96
N LEU A 81 -19.99 -20.64 -20.00
CA LEU A 81 -19.02 -19.55 -19.93
C LEU A 81 -19.60 -18.38 -19.14
N ASP A 82 -20.85 -18.02 -19.44
CA ASP A 82 -21.60 -16.99 -18.73
C ASP A 82 -21.80 -17.37 -17.25
N ALA A 83 -21.95 -18.66 -16.95
CA ALA A 83 -21.99 -19.17 -15.58
C ALA A 83 -20.66 -18.96 -14.82
N CYS A 84 -19.52 -19.01 -15.51
CA CYS A 84 -18.23 -18.65 -14.91
C CYS A 84 -18.19 -17.17 -14.55
N CYS A 85 -18.69 -16.30 -15.43
CA CYS A 85 -18.76 -14.86 -15.19
C CYS A 85 -19.71 -14.52 -14.04
N MET A 86 -20.89 -15.14 -13.97
CA MET A 86 -21.83 -14.98 -12.86
C MET A 86 -21.18 -15.29 -11.50
N LYS A 87 -20.40 -16.38 -11.42
CA LYS A 87 -19.66 -16.75 -10.21
C LYS A 87 -18.55 -15.74 -9.88
N HIS A 88 -17.85 -15.25 -10.90
CA HIS A 88 -16.81 -14.23 -10.73
C HIS A 88 -17.39 -12.93 -10.19
N ASP A 89 -18.47 -12.42 -10.80
CA ASP A 89 -19.16 -11.21 -10.35
C ASP A 89 -19.60 -11.32 -8.89
N HIS A 90 -20.20 -12.44 -8.51
CA HIS A 90 -20.60 -12.69 -7.12
C HIS A 90 -19.39 -12.73 -6.17
N CYS A 91 -18.28 -13.34 -6.58
CA CYS A 91 -17.04 -13.32 -5.81
C CYS A 91 -16.50 -11.90 -5.64
N ILE A 92 -16.50 -11.10 -6.71
CA ILE A 92 -16.07 -9.69 -6.66
C ILE A 92 -17.00 -8.87 -5.77
N GLN A 93 -18.31 -9.08 -5.83
CA GLN A 93 -19.28 -8.41 -4.97
C GLN A 93 -19.01 -8.68 -3.49
N ILE A 94 -18.70 -9.93 -3.13
CA ILE A 94 -18.35 -10.31 -1.75
C ILE A 94 -16.99 -9.73 -1.34
N LYS A 95 -15.99 -9.73 -2.24
CA LYS A 95 -14.61 -9.29 -1.93
C LYS A 95 -14.38 -7.79 -2.09
N GLY A 96 -15.27 -7.08 -2.78
CA GLY A 96 -15.21 -5.63 -3.03
C GLY A 96 -14.11 -5.17 -3.99
N ASN A 97 -13.43 -6.07 -4.71
CA ASN A 97 -12.27 -5.70 -5.53
C ASN A 97 -12.02 -6.64 -6.72
N TYR A 98 -12.10 -6.12 -7.95
CA TYR A 98 -11.81 -6.82 -9.21
C TYR A 98 -10.37 -7.35 -9.34
N LEU A 99 -9.43 -6.86 -8.52
CA LEU A 99 -8.04 -7.36 -8.47
C LEU A 99 -7.87 -8.51 -7.47
N ASN A 100 -8.95 -9.02 -6.88
CA ASN A 100 -8.87 -10.14 -5.95
C ASN A 100 -8.28 -11.39 -6.66
N LYS A 101 -7.09 -11.81 -6.21
CA LYS A 101 -6.36 -12.95 -6.79
C LYS A 101 -7.18 -14.24 -6.78
N GLN A 102 -7.93 -14.50 -5.70
CA GLN A 102 -8.71 -15.73 -5.58
C GLN A 102 -9.82 -15.77 -6.62
N CYS A 103 -10.65 -14.73 -6.69
CA CYS A 103 -11.73 -14.64 -7.66
C CYS A 103 -11.20 -14.78 -9.09
N ASN A 104 -10.10 -14.09 -9.42
CA ASN A 104 -9.54 -14.13 -10.79
C ASN A 104 -8.94 -15.50 -11.14
N LEU A 105 -8.32 -16.21 -10.21
CA LEU A 105 -7.78 -17.56 -10.45
C LEU A 105 -8.89 -18.61 -10.56
N GLU A 106 -9.91 -18.55 -9.70
CA GLU A 106 -11.07 -19.44 -9.78
C GLU A 106 -11.83 -19.24 -11.09
N PHE A 107 -11.97 -17.99 -11.54
CA PHE A 107 -12.58 -17.67 -12.82
C PHE A 107 -11.79 -18.24 -14.00
N LEU A 108 -10.47 -18.04 -14.05
CA LEU A 108 -9.61 -18.64 -15.09
C LEU A 108 -9.72 -20.17 -15.12
N ASN A 109 -9.77 -20.83 -13.96
CA ASN A 109 -9.96 -22.27 -13.87
C ASN A 109 -11.34 -22.70 -14.41
N CYS A 110 -12.39 -21.94 -14.13
CA CYS A 110 -13.73 -22.19 -14.66
C CYS A 110 -13.76 -22.07 -16.18
N VAL A 111 -13.21 -20.99 -16.73
CA VAL A 111 -13.12 -20.75 -18.19
C VAL A 111 -12.33 -21.86 -18.88
N ALA A 112 -11.22 -22.32 -18.28
CA ALA A 112 -10.44 -23.43 -18.82
C ALA A 112 -11.23 -24.75 -18.85
N ARG A 113 -12.03 -25.04 -17.82
CA ARG A 113 -12.91 -26.22 -17.78
C ARG A 113 -14.02 -26.14 -18.83
N PHE A 114 -14.63 -24.97 -19.01
CA PHE A 114 -15.60 -24.74 -20.07
C PHE A 114 -14.99 -24.96 -21.45
N LYS A 115 -13.81 -24.39 -21.72
CA LYS A 115 -13.11 -24.61 -22.99
C LYS A 115 -12.87 -26.09 -23.25
N LYS A 116 -12.43 -26.84 -22.22
CA LYS A 116 -12.16 -28.27 -22.31
C LYS A 116 -13.43 -29.11 -22.52
N SER A 117 -14.57 -28.70 -21.96
CA SER A 117 -15.80 -29.49 -22.08
C SER A 117 -16.38 -29.46 -23.49
N GLY A 118 -16.04 -28.46 -24.31
CA GLY A 118 -16.64 -28.28 -25.63
C GLY A 118 -18.15 -28.04 -25.59
N ALA A 119 -18.66 -27.60 -24.43
CA ALA A 119 -20.09 -27.35 -24.25
C ALA A 119 -20.59 -26.27 -25.22
N PRO A 120 -21.82 -26.41 -25.75
CA PRO A 120 -22.35 -25.45 -26.69
C PRO A 120 -22.58 -24.09 -26.02
N THR A 121 -22.59 -23.05 -26.84
CA THR A 121 -23.03 -21.71 -26.45
C THR A 121 -24.54 -21.52 -26.65
N PHE A 122 -25.09 -20.42 -26.15
CA PHE A 122 -26.50 -20.08 -26.29
C PHE A 122 -26.89 -19.77 -27.74
N LYS A 123 -28.19 -20.00 -28.05
CA LYS A 123 -28.75 -19.75 -29.37
C LYS A 123 -28.69 -18.26 -29.73
N GLY A 124 -28.27 -17.96 -30.96
CA GLY A 124 -28.17 -16.58 -31.46
C GLY A 124 -26.89 -15.85 -31.05
N ASN A 125 -25.94 -16.53 -30.40
CA ASN A 125 -24.63 -15.96 -30.15
C ASN A 125 -23.90 -15.62 -31.46
N THR A 126 -23.49 -14.37 -31.61
CA THR A 126 -22.71 -13.87 -32.77
C THR A 126 -21.21 -13.81 -32.52
N CYS A 127 -20.76 -14.01 -31.27
CA CYS A 127 -19.35 -14.05 -30.90
C CYS A 127 -18.72 -15.41 -31.22
N LYS A 128 -17.46 -15.39 -31.66
CA LYS A 128 -16.60 -16.58 -31.61
C LYS A 128 -16.20 -16.83 -30.15
N VAL A 129 -16.67 -17.94 -29.59
CA VAL A 129 -16.45 -18.27 -28.16
C VAL A 129 -14.96 -18.31 -27.80
N ASP A 130 -14.11 -18.87 -28.67
CA ASP A 130 -12.66 -18.89 -28.45
C ASP A 130 -12.03 -17.49 -28.38
N GLU A 131 -12.54 -16.52 -29.15
CA GLU A 131 -12.08 -15.13 -29.12
C GLU A 131 -12.43 -14.49 -27.77
N VAL A 132 -13.67 -14.69 -27.31
CA VAL A 132 -14.15 -14.20 -26.00
C VAL A 132 -13.29 -14.79 -24.86
N ILE A 133 -13.01 -16.09 -24.91
CA ILE A 133 -12.12 -16.76 -23.93
C ILE A 133 -10.72 -16.14 -23.94
N GLN A 134 -10.15 -15.87 -25.11
CA GLN A 134 -8.83 -15.26 -25.21
C GLN A 134 -8.80 -13.85 -24.61
N VAL A 135 -9.82 -13.03 -24.90
CA VAL A 135 -9.96 -11.69 -24.33
C VAL A 135 -10.07 -11.76 -22.80
N ILE A 136 -10.95 -12.61 -22.30
CA ILE A 136 -11.14 -12.84 -20.86
C ILE A 136 -9.82 -13.24 -20.19
N ASN A 137 -9.10 -14.23 -20.74
CA ASN A 137 -7.84 -14.69 -20.16
C ASN A 137 -6.79 -13.58 -20.10
N LYS A 138 -6.66 -12.77 -21.17
CA LYS A 138 -5.71 -11.64 -21.21
C LYS A 138 -6.02 -10.62 -20.10
N VAL A 139 -7.28 -10.20 -19.97
CA VAL A 139 -7.69 -9.23 -18.95
C VAL A 139 -7.46 -9.78 -17.54
N MET A 140 -7.82 -11.04 -17.30
CA MET A 140 -7.71 -11.65 -15.98
C MET A 140 -6.25 -11.88 -15.56
N HIS A 141 -5.37 -12.27 -16.49
CA HIS A 141 -3.94 -12.34 -16.21
C HIS A 141 -3.37 -10.95 -15.86
N ALA A 142 -3.76 -9.90 -16.59
CA ALA A 142 -3.36 -8.53 -16.27
C ALA A 142 -3.86 -8.10 -14.88
N ALA A 143 -5.11 -8.41 -14.53
CA ALA A 143 -5.69 -8.11 -13.22
C ALA A 143 -4.94 -8.81 -12.07
N ILE A 144 -4.55 -10.08 -12.24
CA ILE A 144 -3.75 -10.81 -11.24
C ILE A 144 -2.37 -10.17 -11.06
N VAL A 145 -1.71 -9.79 -12.15
CA VAL A 145 -0.40 -9.12 -12.11
C VAL A 145 -0.53 -7.76 -11.40
N ALA A 146 -1.51 -6.95 -11.77
CA ALA A 146 -1.78 -5.67 -11.14
C ALA A 146 -2.05 -5.81 -9.63
N GLY A 147 -2.88 -6.78 -9.24
CA GLY A 147 -3.17 -7.06 -7.83
C GLY A 147 -1.91 -7.41 -7.03
N LYS A 148 -0.98 -8.19 -7.60
CA LYS A 148 0.31 -8.50 -6.95
C LYS A 148 1.19 -7.25 -6.79
N ILE A 149 1.28 -6.40 -7.81
CA ILE A 149 2.11 -5.19 -7.78
C ILE A 149 1.59 -4.20 -6.74
N ILE A 150 0.28 -3.95 -6.71
CA ILE A 150 -0.34 -3.00 -5.78
C ILE A 150 -0.18 -3.50 -4.34
N VAL A 151 -0.53 -4.76 -4.07
CA VAL A 151 -0.39 -5.33 -2.72
C VAL A 151 1.08 -5.39 -2.30
N GLY A 152 1.99 -5.75 -3.20
CA GLY A 152 3.43 -5.75 -2.94
C GLY A 152 3.96 -4.36 -2.58
N SER A 153 3.52 -3.33 -3.31
CA SER A 153 3.90 -1.95 -3.07
C SER A 153 3.38 -1.45 -1.71
N ILE A 154 2.11 -1.76 -1.37
CA ILE A 154 1.53 -1.42 -0.06
C ILE A 154 2.30 -2.12 1.07
N LYS A 155 2.60 -3.41 0.93
CA LYS A 155 3.39 -4.15 1.93
C LYS A 155 4.79 -3.57 2.10
N LYS A 156 5.44 -3.16 1.01
CA LYS A 156 6.75 -2.49 1.06
C LYS A 156 6.66 -1.16 1.81
N SER A 157 5.66 -0.33 1.50
CA SER A 157 5.43 0.93 2.20
C SER A 157 5.12 0.74 3.69
N ALA A 158 4.30 -0.27 4.04
CA ALA A 158 4.01 -0.62 5.42
C ALA A 158 5.27 -1.09 6.17
N ASN A 159 6.08 -1.94 5.54
CA ASN A 159 7.34 -2.42 6.13
C ASN A 159 8.37 -1.29 6.30
N GLN A 160 8.40 -0.32 5.38
CA GLN A 160 9.25 0.86 5.53
C GLN A 160 8.80 1.71 6.72
N SER A 161 7.50 1.90 6.88
CA SER A 161 6.93 2.64 8.02
C SER A 161 7.22 1.95 9.36
N THR A 162 7.08 0.62 9.44
CA THR A 162 7.41 -0.14 10.66
C THR A 162 8.90 -0.08 10.97
N ASN A 163 9.78 -0.20 9.96
CA ASN A 163 11.23 -0.08 10.14
C ASN A 163 11.64 1.31 10.65
N LEU A 164 11.02 2.38 10.14
CA LEU A 164 11.25 3.74 10.65
C LEU A 164 10.81 3.87 12.10
N LYS A 165 9.63 3.35 12.47
CA LYS A 165 9.16 3.33 13.87
C LYS A 165 10.06 2.50 14.80
N GLU A 166 10.63 1.40 14.32
CA GLU A 166 11.64 0.59 15.03
C GLU A 166 12.90 1.42 15.27
N LYS A 167 13.41 2.10 14.24
CA LYS A 167 14.60 2.95 14.30
C LYS A 167 14.42 4.12 15.28
N GLU A 168 13.27 4.79 15.25
CA GLU A 168 12.93 5.85 16.23
C GLU A 168 12.86 5.33 17.67
N ARG A 169 12.24 4.16 17.90
CA ARG A 169 12.21 3.53 19.23
C ARG A 169 13.63 3.20 19.72
N ASN A 170 14.47 2.68 18.84
CA ASN A 170 15.85 2.36 19.18
C ASN A 170 16.68 3.61 19.48
N TRP A 171 16.50 4.69 18.71
CA TRP A 171 17.16 5.97 18.96
C TRP A 171 16.74 6.59 20.30
N ARG A 172 15.45 6.59 20.63
CA ARG A 172 14.97 7.04 21.96
C ARG A 172 15.57 6.22 23.10
N ARG A 173 15.66 4.90 22.93
CA ARG A 173 16.27 4.02 23.94
C ARG A 173 17.78 4.24 24.11
N SER A 174 18.51 4.56 23.03
CA SER A 174 19.93 4.93 23.16
C SER A 174 20.09 6.27 23.86
N GLU A 175 19.23 7.24 23.58
CA GLU A 175 19.30 8.55 24.26
C GLU A 175 19.07 8.42 25.76
N SER A 176 18.04 7.65 26.19
CA SER A 176 17.81 7.38 27.62
C SER A 176 18.98 6.64 28.28
N ARG A 177 19.66 5.73 27.58
CA ARG A 177 20.86 5.07 28.11
C ARG A 177 22.03 6.04 28.30
N ASN A 178 22.28 6.88 27.30
CA ASN A 178 23.34 7.90 27.37
C ASN A 178 23.13 8.86 28.54
N GLU A 179 21.87 9.22 28.83
CA GLU A 179 21.54 10.09 29.95
C GLU A 179 21.72 9.40 31.31
N MET A 180 21.35 8.12 31.41
CA MET A 180 21.63 7.31 32.61
C MET A 180 23.14 7.11 32.85
N ASP A 181 23.93 6.92 31.81
CA ASP A 181 25.40 6.80 31.91
C ASP A 181 26.04 8.12 32.38
N LYS A 182 25.55 9.27 31.90
CA LYS A 182 25.98 10.59 32.41
C LYS A 182 25.65 10.77 33.89
N LEU A 183 24.45 10.37 34.33
CA LEU A 183 24.06 10.41 35.74
C LEU A 183 24.92 9.48 36.59
N ALA A 184 25.20 8.27 36.12
CA ALA A 184 26.08 7.32 36.79
C ALA A 184 27.52 7.87 36.91
N GLY A 185 28.07 8.46 35.86
CA GLY A 185 29.38 9.10 35.87
C GLY A 185 29.47 10.29 36.83
N ASN A 186 28.43 11.13 36.87
CA ASN A 186 28.35 12.25 37.81
C ASN A 186 28.27 11.76 39.26
N ARG A 187 27.48 10.70 39.53
CA ARG A 187 27.41 10.06 40.84
C ARG A 187 28.75 9.45 41.26
N ALA A 188 29.45 8.77 40.34
CA ALA A 188 30.78 8.22 40.62
C ALA A 188 31.79 9.33 40.99
N LYS A 189 31.79 10.45 40.25
CA LYS A 189 32.64 11.61 40.56
C LYS A 189 32.32 12.23 41.92
N SER A 190 31.05 12.32 42.32
CA SER A 190 30.68 12.85 43.63
C SER A 190 31.13 11.92 44.77
N VAL A 191 31.01 10.61 44.59
CA VAL A 191 31.46 9.61 45.58
C VAL A 191 32.97 9.71 45.77
N SER A 192 33.76 9.76 44.70
CA SER A 192 35.22 9.93 44.81
C SER A 192 35.62 11.23 45.50
N ARG A 193 34.90 12.34 45.25
CA ARG A 193 35.15 13.63 45.92
C ARG A 193 34.88 13.55 47.44
N LEU A 194 33.81 12.86 47.84
CA LEU A 194 33.48 12.61 49.25
C LEU A 194 34.55 11.74 49.94
N GLU A 195 35.04 10.69 49.27
CA GLU A 195 36.12 9.85 49.80
C GLU A 195 37.42 10.64 50.01
N ILE A 196 37.80 11.51 49.07
CA ILE A 196 38.97 12.39 49.19
C ILE A 196 38.79 13.35 50.37
N PHE A 197 37.62 13.96 50.51
CA PHE A 197 37.30 14.85 51.63
C PHE A 197 37.42 14.13 52.98
N ASN A 198 36.85 12.93 53.11
CA ASN A 198 36.92 12.13 54.32
C ASN A 198 38.36 11.73 54.68
N LYS A 199 39.19 11.36 53.69
CA LYS A 199 40.62 11.10 53.90
C LYS A 199 41.37 12.35 54.37
N GLY A 200 41.05 13.52 53.82
CA GLY A 200 41.60 14.80 54.26
C GLY A 200 41.24 15.12 55.71
N LEU A 201 39.98 14.90 56.09
CA LEU A 201 39.50 15.11 57.46
C LEU A 201 40.19 14.17 58.47
N ALA A 202 40.37 12.90 58.11
CA ALA A 202 41.09 11.93 58.95
C ALA A 202 42.56 12.33 59.16
N ASN A 203 43.25 12.76 58.10
CA ASN A 203 44.63 13.23 58.20
C ASN A 203 44.75 14.53 59.01
N PHE A 204 43.79 15.43 58.90
CA PHE A 204 43.73 16.64 59.73
C PHE A 204 43.56 16.30 61.21
N HIS A 205 42.64 15.38 61.54
CA HIS A 205 42.46 14.89 62.90
C HIS A 205 43.73 14.25 63.47
N LEU A 206 44.44 13.42 62.68
CA LEU A 206 45.71 12.83 63.08
C LEU A 206 46.79 13.89 63.33
N ARG A 207 46.80 14.97 62.54
CA ARG A 207 47.75 16.08 62.70
C ARG A 207 47.49 16.87 63.98
N ILE A 208 46.22 17.15 64.28
CA ILE A 208 45.80 17.77 65.55
C ILE A 208 46.23 16.89 66.73
N LEU A 209 45.97 15.58 66.66
CA LEU A 209 46.36 14.63 67.71
C LEU A 209 47.88 14.62 67.92
N ASN A 210 48.66 14.62 66.85
CA ASN A 210 50.12 14.62 66.92
C ASN A 210 50.68 15.95 67.47
N GLU A 211 50.10 17.10 67.10
CA GLU A 211 50.46 18.38 67.69
C GLU A 211 50.11 18.43 69.19
N SER A 212 48.94 17.94 69.59
CA SER A 212 48.58 17.85 71.01
C SER A 212 49.48 16.89 71.81
N LEU A 213 49.96 15.80 71.20
CA LEU A 213 50.95 14.88 71.80
C LEU A 213 52.34 15.53 71.92
N SER A 214 52.72 16.39 70.98
CA SER A 214 53.98 17.15 71.05
C SER A 214 53.96 18.23 72.14
N LEU A 215 52.80 18.87 72.37
CA LEU A 215 52.59 19.81 73.48
C LEU A 215 52.63 19.09 74.83
N PHE A 216 52.02 17.91 74.94
CA PHE A 216 52.10 17.09 76.17
C PHE A 216 53.52 16.59 76.47
N SER A 217 54.36 16.39 75.46
CA SER A 217 55.75 15.95 75.65
C SER A 217 56.70 17.08 76.08
N LEU A 218 56.31 18.35 75.94
CA LEU A 218 57.07 19.50 76.45
C LEU A 218 56.77 19.79 77.94
N GLU A 219 55.61 19.39 78.44
CA GLU A 219 55.20 19.58 79.85
C GLU A 219 55.82 18.55 80.83
N LEU A 220 56.58 17.58 80.31
CA LEU A 220 57.19 16.47 81.06
C LEU A 220 58.74 16.54 81.13
N ARG A 221 59.32 17.72 80.93
CA ARG A 221 60.74 18.01 81.19
C ARG A 221 60.93 19.08 82.24
#